data_AF-A0A554KRN6-F1
#
_entry.id   AF-A0A554KRN6-F1
#
_cell.length_a   1.000
_cell.length_b   1.000
_cell.length_c   1.000
_cell.angle_alpha   90.00
_cell.angle_beta   90.00
_cell.angle_gamma   90.00
#
_symmetry.space_group_name_H-M   'P 1'
#
loop_
_entity.id
_entity.type
_entity.pdbx_description
1 polymer ?
#
loop_
_entity_poly.entity_id
_entity_poly.type
_entity_poly.pdbx_seq_one_letter_code
_entity_poly.pdbx_strand_id
1 'polypeptide(L)'
;MKGAIVLKKFYAVTQTSIYEVKDTEDGPLATKIALRGDSAIPVGDPLKYGNMLSVGHNLIMYQTETRRELSLWGEHGGHSSPVVALTLKKSDAEKCFASETTKKCDPDWAEHTKAVLRAIGKDHPNFSVPSSPSLRLMDPSLL
;
A
#
# COMPACT_ATOMS: atom_id res chain seq x y z
N MET A 1 -15.17 19.39 17.81
CA MET A 1 -14.00 18.70 17.23
C MET A 1 -14.37 18.25 15.83
N LYS A 2 -13.69 18.72 14.78
CA LYS A 2 -13.90 18.19 13.43
C LYS A 2 -13.31 16.78 13.41
N GLY A 3 -14.14 15.76 13.15
CA GLY A 3 -13.67 14.39 13.01
C GLY A 3 -12.59 14.33 11.94
N ALA A 4 -11.44 13.71 12.26
CA ALA A 4 -10.40 13.50 11.27
C ALA A 4 -10.96 12.66 10.12
N ILE A 5 -10.85 13.14 8.89
CA ILE A 5 -11.25 12.38 7.70
C ILE A 5 -10.23 11.26 7.53
N VAL A 6 -10.64 10.02 7.82
CA VAL A 6 -9.80 8.82 7.67
C VAL A 6 -9.81 8.39 6.20
N LEU A 7 -8.63 8.13 5.63
CA LEU A 7 -8.50 7.71 4.23
C LEU A 7 -9.14 6.35 3.99
N LYS A 8 -10.28 6.31 3.27
CA LYS A 8 -11.00 5.05 3.04
C LYS A 8 -10.51 4.22 1.86
N LYS A 9 -9.80 4.83 0.91
CA LYS A 9 -9.43 4.17 -0.35
C LYS A 9 -8.23 4.83 -1.01
N PHE A 10 -7.35 4.00 -1.58
CA PHE A 10 -6.30 4.43 -2.50
C PHE A 10 -5.95 3.28 -3.46
N TYR A 11 -5.01 3.52 -4.37
CA TYR A 11 -4.50 2.51 -5.28
C TYR A 11 -2.99 2.42 -5.16
N ALA A 12 -2.47 1.20 -5.19
CA ALA A 12 -1.04 0.94 -5.20
C ALA A 12 -0.65 0.34 -6.55
N VAL A 13 0.26 1.02 -7.24
CA VAL A 13 0.91 0.49 -8.43
C VAL A 13 2.20 -0.16 -7.98
N THR A 14 2.34 -1.43 -8.34
CA THR A 14 3.53 -2.23 -8.09
C THR A 14 4.18 -2.54 -9.44
N GLN A 15 5.40 -3.10 -9.42
CA GLN A 15 6.12 -3.42 -10.65
C GLN A 15 5.30 -4.29 -11.63
N THR A 16 4.40 -5.13 -11.10
CA THR A 16 3.64 -6.09 -11.90
C THR A 16 2.14 -5.97 -11.76
N SER A 17 1.59 -5.18 -10.83
CA SER A 17 0.14 -5.17 -10.58
C SER A 17 -0.35 -3.83 -10.10
N ILE A 18 -1.66 -3.60 -10.27
CA ILE A 18 -2.38 -2.55 -9.53
C ILE A 18 -3.22 -3.21 -8.46
N TYR A 19 -3.18 -2.68 -7.25
CA TYR A 19 -4.08 -3.03 -6.15
C TYR A 19 -5.02 -1.88 -5.84
N GLU A 20 -6.31 -2.17 -5.72
CA GLU A 20 -7.27 -1.30 -5.04
C GLU A 20 -7.22 -1.60 -3.55
N VAL A 21 -6.87 -0.59 -2.75
CA VAL A 21 -6.76 -0.71 -1.30
C VAL A 21 -7.91 0.04 -0.63
N LYS A 22 -8.63 -0.65 0.26
CA LYS A 22 -9.78 -0.12 0.99
C LYS A 22 -9.63 -0.33 2.49
N ASP A 23 -10.09 0.64 3.25
CA ASP A 23 -10.35 0.55 4.68
C ASP A 23 -11.80 0.10 4.87
N THR A 24 -12.02 -1.14 5.30
CA THR A 24 -13.35 -1.72 5.52
C THR A 24 -13.62 -1.93 7.01
N GLU A 25 -14.87 -2.21 7.37
CA GLU A 25 -15.24 -2.53 8.76
C GLU A 25 -14.51 -3.78 9.27
N ASP A 26 -14.27 -4.75 8.39
CA ASP A 26 -13.58 -6.02 8.69
C ASP A 26 -12.04 -5.92 8.63
N GLY A 27 -11.49 -4.73 8.36
CA GLY A 27 -10.07 -4.47 8.22
C GLY A 27 -9.63 -4.02 6.83
N PRO A 28 -8.32 -3.99 6.55
CA PRO A 28 -7.81 -3.54 5.26
C PRO A 28 -8.00 -4.61 4.19
N LEU A 29 -8.40 -4.17 2.99
CA LEU A 29 -8.53 -5.04 1.83
C LEU A 29 -7.71 -4.50 0.66
N ALA A 30 -6.72 -5.27 0.19
CA ALA A 30 -5.90 -4.93 -0.97
C ALA A 30 -6.19 -5.91 -2.12
N THR A 31 -7.13 -5.54 -3.00
CA THR A 31 -7.58 -6.40 -4.12
C THR A 31 -6.78 -6.12 -5.37
N LYS A 32 -6.24 -7.17 -6.02
CA LYS A 32 -5.55 -7.00 -7.30
C LYS A 32 -6.57 -6.68 -8.39
N ILE A 33 -6.36 -5.58 -9.12
CA ILE A 33 -7.28 -5.13 -10.19
C ILE A 33 -6.63 -5.12 -11.57
N ALA A 34 -5.30 -5.24 -11.66
CA ALA A 34 -4.57 -5.40 -12.92
C ALA A 34 -3.26 -6.17 -12.68
N LEU A 35 -2.76 -6.84 -13.71
CA LEU A 35 -1.55 -7.66 -13.67
C LEU A 35 -0.79 -7.58 -15.00
N ARG A 36 0.54 -7.59 -14.92
CA ARG A 36 1.49 -7.79 -16.01
C ARG A 36 2.29 -9.05 -15.73
N GLY A 37 2.38 -9.94 -16.72
CA GLY A 37 3.04 -11.24 -16.56
C GLY A 37 2.28 -12.14 -15.60
N ASP A 38 3.02 -12.98 -14.88
CA ASP A 38 2.45 -14.02 -14.03
C ASP A 38 2.44 -13.63 -12.56
N SER A 39 1.45 -14.15 -11.83
CA SER A 39 1.39 -14.02 -10.37
C SER A 39 0.60 -15.15 -9.74
N ALA A 40 1.06 -15.62 -8.58
CA ALA A 40 0.32 -16.57 -7.76
C ALA A 40 -1.03 -16.03 -7.24
N ILE A 41 -1.19 -14.70 -7.21
CA ILE A 41 -2.44 -14.04 -6.81
C ILE A 41 -3.15 -13.57 -8.09
N PRO A 42 -4.35 -14.09 -8.42
CA PRO A 42 -5.06 -13.69 -9.62
C PRO A 42 -5.64 -12.27 -9.50
N VAL A 43 -6.01 -11.67 -10.63
CA VAL A 43 -6.82 -10.45 -10.65
C VAL A 43 -8.20 -10.77 -10.07
N GLY A 44 -8.71 -9.91 -9.20
CA GLY A 44 -9.94 -10.11 -8.42
C GLY A 44 -9.69 -10.62 -7.00
N ASP A 45 -8.53 -11.22 -6.73
CA ASP A 45 -8.21 -11.75 -5.39
C ASP A 45 -7.51 -10.70 -4.51
N PRO A 46 -7.77 -10.70 -3.19
CA PRO A 46 -7.06 -9.87 -2.24
C PRO A 46 -5.75 -10.48 -1.76
N LEU A 47 -4.85 -9.63 -1.24
CA LEU A 47 -3.82 -10.08 -0.31
C LEU A 47 -4.49 -10.68 0.94
N LYS A 48 -4.01 -11.84 1.40
CA LYS A 48 -4.63 -12.63 2.49
C LYS A 48 -3.75 -12.65 3.74
N TYR A 49 -4.31 -13.15 4.85
CA TYR A 49 -3.63 -13.48 6.11
C TYR A 49 -3.09 -12.27 6.89
N GLY A 50 -3.98 -11.40 7.34
CA GLY A 50 -3.64 -10.31 8.26
C GLY A 50 -4.85 -9.43 8.55
N ASN A 51 -4.79 -8.69 9.66
CA ASN A 51 -5.80 -7.70 10.04
C ASN A 51 -5.28 -6.25 9.90
N MET A 52 -4.02 -6.09 9.48
CA MET A 52 -3.42 -4.78 9.20
C MET A 52 -2.58 -4.81 7.93
N LEU A 53 -2.49 -3.67 7.24
CA LEU A 53 -1.72 -3.53 6.01
C LEU A 53 -0.59 -2.52 6.20
N SER A 54 0.64 -2.99 6.00
CA SER A 54 1.82 -2.13 5.89
C SER A 54 1.91 -1.58 4.46
N VAL A 55 1.98 -0.25 4.35
CA VAL A 55 2.09 0.49 3.09
C VAL A 55 3.51 1.04 2.97
N GLY A 56 4.41 0.20 2.46
CA GLY A 56 5.83 0.50 2.36
C GLY A 56 6.41 0.15 0.99
N HIS A 57 7.65 -0.31 0.99
CA HIS A 57 8.32 -0.86 -0.20
C HIS A 57 7.50 -1.93 -0.91
N ASN A 58 6.73 -2.70 -0.14
CA ASN A 58 5.73 -3.65 -0.59
C ASN A 58 4.44 -3.36 0.18
N LEU A 59 3.31 -3.80 -0.35
CA LEU A 59 2.12 -4.01 0.46
C LEU A 59 2.32 -5.30 1.23
N ILE A 60 2.16 -5.29 2.55
CA ILE A 60 2.34 -6.47 3.40
C ILE A 60 1.18 -6.57 4.38
N MET A 61 0.39 -7.63 4.27
CA MET A 61 -0.59 -7.99 5.29
C MET A 61 0.12 -8.63 6.49
N TYR A 62 -0.32 -8.28 7.70
CA TYR A 62 0.19 -8.89 8.91
C TYR A 62 -0.86 -8.88 10.02
N GLN A 63 -0.65 -9.76 11.01
CA GLN A 63 -1.51 -9.86 12.17
C GLN A 63 -0.94 -9.03 13.31
N THR A 64 -1.76 -8.16 13.89
CA THR A 64 -1.45 -7.41 15.10
C THR A 64 -2.51 -7.68 16.16
N GLU A 65 -2.06 -8.12 17.33
CA GLU A 65 -2.89 -8.20 18.54
C GLU A 65 -2.66 -6.99 19.46
N THR A 66 -1.42 -6.47 19.52
CA THR A 66 -1.03 -5.40 20.46
C THR A 66 -0.07 -4.35 19.89
N ARG A 67 0.61 -4.59 18.75
CA ARG A 67 1.64 -3.70 18.19
C ARG A 67 1.37 -3.36 16.73
N ARG A 68 1.21 -2.06 16.45
CA ARG A 68 0.90 -1.48 15.14
C ARG A 68 2.08 -1.40 14.17
N GLU A 69 3.26 -1.87 14.55
CA GLU A 69 4.40 -1.88 13.65
C GLU A 69 4.71 -3.31 13.24
N LEU A 70 4.90 -3.49 11.93
CA LEU A 70 5.39 -4.73 11.36
C LEU A 70 6.75 -5.06 11.99
N SER A 71 6.78 -6.07 12.85
CA SER A 71 8.05 -6.58 13.36
C SER A 71 8.67 -7.53 12.32
N LEU A 72 10.00 -7.54 12.24
CA LEU A 72 10.77 -8.48 11.40
C LEU A 72 10.58 -9.97 11.80
N TRP A 73 9.85 -10.23 12.88
CA TRP A 73 9.68 -11.55 13.49
C TRP A 73 8.21 -12.01 13.52
N GLY A 74 7.29 -11.26 12.89
CA GLY A 74 5.86 -11.56 12.89
C GLY A 74 5.43 -12.53 11.80
N GLU A 75 4.27 -13.16 11.98
CA GLU A 75 3.61 -13.93 10.92
C GLU A 75 3.25 -13.01 9.75
N HIS A 76 4.02 -13.10 8.67
CA HIS A 76 3.80 -12.33 7.46
C HIS A 76 2.70 -12.99 6.62
N GLY A 77 1.67 -12.21 6.29
CA GLY A 77 0.66 -12.62 5.33
C GLY A 77 1.12 -12.44 3.88
N GLY A 78 0.14 -12.32 2.98
CA GLY A 78 0.38 -12.01 1.59
C GLY A 78 1.08 -10.66 1.42
N HIS A 79 2.02 -10.60 0.47
CA HIS A 79 2.72 -9.39 0.11
C HIS A 79 2.70 -9.16 -1.40
N SER A 80 2.82 -7.90 -1.81
CA SER A 80 2.94 -7.53 -3.21
C SER A 80 4.39 -7.55 -3.70
N SER A 81 4.59 -7.42 -5.02
CA SER A 81 5.86 -6.93 -5.58
C SER A 81 6.13 -5.48 -5.14
N PRO A 82 7.36 -4.96 -5.34
CA PRO A 82 7.71 -3.61 -4.93
C PRO A 82 6.75 -2.54 -5.46
N VAL A 83 6.38 -1.61 -4.59
CA VAL A 83 5.53 -0.46 -4.91
C VAL A 83 6.31 0.53 -5.75
N VAL A 84 5.73 0.88 -6.90
CA VAL A 84 6.18 1.91 -7.83
C VAL A 84 5.58 3.25 -7.41
N ALA A 85 4.27 3.31 -7.17
CA ALA A 85 3.57 4.54 -6.80
C ALA A 85 2.29 4.25 -5.99
N LEU A 86 1.83 5.25 -5.23
CA LEU A 86 0.50 5.27 -4.63
C LEU A 86 -0.31 6.43 -5.21
N THR A 87 -1.60 6.23 -5.44
CA THR A 87 -2.49 7.27 -5.96
C THR A 87 -3.86 7.25 -5.27
N LEU A 88 -4.53 8.40 -5.22
CA LEU A 88 -5.90 8.50 -4.72
C LEU A 88 -6.95 8.10 -5.78
N LYS A 89 -6.59 8.16 -7.07
CA LYS A 89 -7.51 7.93 -8.20
C LYS A 89 -7.08 6.73 -9.04
N LYS A 90 -8.07 5.96 -9.47
CA LYS A 90 -7.87 4.77 -10.32
C LYS A 90 -7.19 5.14 -11.64
N SER A 91 -7.66 6.21 -12.29
CA SER A 91 -7.12 6.69 -13.56
C SER A 91 -5.63 7.01 -13.49
N ASP A 92 -5.17 7.52 -12.36
CA ASP A 92 -3.77 7.88 -12.15
C ASP A 92 -2.93 6.61 -11.93
N ALA A 93 -3.48 5.63 -11.21
CA ALA A 93 -2.84 4.31 -11.09
C ALA A 93 -2.76 3.59 -12.44
N GLU A 94 -3.80 3.66 -13.27
CA GLU A 94 -3.83 3.08 -14.62
C GLU A 94 -2.83 3.77 -15.55
N LYS A 95 -2.69 5.11 -15.48
CA LYS A 95 -1.66 5.87 -16.22
C LYS A 95 -0.25 5.50 -15.78
N CYS A 96 -0.01 5.47 -14.47
CA CYS A 96 1.28 5.06 -13.89
C CYS A 96 1.62 3.64 -14.32
N PHE A 97 0.67 2.73 -14.17
CA PHE A 97 0.85 1.35 -14.60
C PHE A 97 1.17 1.32 -16.09
N ALA A 98 0.41 1.97 -16.97
CA ALA A 98 0.66 1.96 -18.41
C ALA A 98 2.06 2.47 -18.81
N SER A 99 2.66 3.41 -18.07
CA SER A 99 4.06 3.74 -18.26
C SER A 99 4.92 2.51 -17.91
N GLU A 100 5.78 2.05 -18.82
CA GLU A 100 6.60 0.83 -18.63
C GLU A 100 7.66 0.96 -17.52
N THR A 101 7.51 1.95 -16.63
CA THR A 101 8.38 2.14 -15.49
C THR A 101 8.24 0.98 -14.51
N THR A 102 9.38 0.44 -14.14
CA THR A 102 9.54 -0.58 -13.10
C THR A 102 10.30 -0.03 -11.90
N LYS A 103 10.59 1.28 -11.89
CA LYS A 103 11.35 1.93 -10.84
C LYS A 103 10.51 1.94 -9.56
N LYS A 104 11.04 1.26 -8.56
CA LYS A 104 10.50 1.31 -7.20
C LYS A 104 10.49 2.77 -6.72
N CYS A 105 9.37 3.21 -6.14
CA CYS A 105 9.14 4.60 -5.76
C CYS A 105 9.50 5.58 -6.90
N ASP A 106 8.75 5.52 -7.98
CA ASP A 106 9.02 6.34 -9.17
C ASP A 106 8.97 7.84 -8.83
N PRO A 107 10.06 8.61 -9.08
CA PRO A 107 10.10 10.04 -8.80
C PRO A 107 9.00 10.86 -9.48
N ASP A 108 8.54 10.46 -10.66
CA ASP A 108 7.49 11.17 -11.40
C ASP A 108 6.13 11.09 -10.67
N TRP A 109 5.98 10.09 -9.79
CA TRP A 109 4.79 9.84 -8.98
C TRP A 109 4.99 10.17 -7.50
N ALA A 110 6.09 10.83 -7.13
CA ALA A 110 6.44 11.11 -5.73
C ALA A 110 5.35 11.93 -5.03
N GLU A 111 4.80 12.98 -5.66
CA GLU A 111 3.78 13.82 -5.03
C GLU A 111 2.46 13.07 -4.79
N HIS A 112 2.06 12.19 -5.72
CA HIS A 112 0.90 11.31 -5.53
C HIS A 112 1.13 10.36 -4.36
N THR A 113 2.32 9.79 -4.29
CA THR A 113 2.71 8.87 -3.23
C THR A 113 2.72 9.56 -1.86
N LYS A 114 3.33 10.75 -1.76
CA LYS A 114 3.31 11.58 -0.54
C LYS A 114 1.89 11.91 -0.11
N ALA A 115 1.01 12.28 -1.05
CA ALA A 115 -0.38 12.61 -0.73
C ALA A 115 -1.11 11.43 -0.07
N VAL A 116 -0.91 10.22 -0.57
CA VAL A 116 -1.49 9.00 0.04
C VAL A 116 -0.87 8.73 1.41
N LEU A 117 0.47 8.73 1.53
CA LEU A 117 1.15 8.44 2.80
C LEU A 117 0.79 9.44 3.91
N ARG A 118 0.68 10.74 3.57
CA ARG A 118 0.18 11.78 4.48
C ARG A 118 -1.27 11.55 4.90
N ALA A 119 -2.12 11.15 3.96
CA ALA A 119 -3.53 10.89 4.22
C ALA A 119 -3.76 9.61 5.06
N ILE A 120 -2.87 8.62 4.96
CA ILE A 120 -2.82 7.51 5.93
C ILE A 120 -2.42 8.08 7.29
N GLY A 121 -1.29 8.78 7.38
CA GLY A 121 -0.79 9.31 8.63
C GLY A 121 -0.30 8.21 9.59
N LYS A 122 -0.07 8.57 10.85
CA LYS A 122 0.54 7.66 11.85
C LYS A 122 -0.47 6.76 12.57
N ASP A 123 -1.72 7.19 12.64
CA ASP A 123 -2.73 6.59 13.52
C ASP A 123 -3.85 5.87 12.77
N HIS A 124 -3.72 5.65 11.46
CA HIS A 124 -4.78 5.03 10.64
C HIS A 124 -5.15 3.62 11.12
N PRO A 125 -6.41 3.35 11.49
CA PRO A 125 -6.80 2.13 12.21
C PRO A 125 -6.28 0.84 11.56
N ASN A 126 -6.36 0.76 10.23
CA ASN A 126 -6.07 -0.46 9.48
C ASN A 126 -4.82 -0.39 8.58
N PHE A 127 -4.12 0.75 8.55
CA PHE A 127 -2.96 0.96 7.68
C PHE A 127 -1.78 1.46 8.50
N SER A 128 -0.58 0.98 8.22
CA SER A 128 0.65 1.52 8.82
C SER A 128 1.63 1.96 7.74
N VAL A 129 2.23 3.12 7.90
CA VAL A 129 3.40 3.54 7.13
C VAL A 129 4.65 3.19 7.94
N PRO A 130 5.46 2.20 7.52
CA PRO A 130 6.60 1.76 8.30
C PRO A 130 7.69 2.84 8.37
N SER A 131 8.30 2.99 9.53
CA SER A 131 9.39 3.95 9.79
C SER A 131 10.78 3.40 9.42
N SER A 132 10.95 2.07 9.47
CA SER A 132 12.22 1.40 9.24
C SER A 132 12.73 1.56 7.80
N PRO A 133 14.01 1.90 7.58
CA PRO A 133 14.59 2.09 6.24
C PRO A 133 14.43 0.91 5.27
N SER A 134 14.41 -0.32 5.80
CA SER A 134 14.24 -1.54 5.00
C SER A 134 12.81 -1.72 4.46
N LEU A 135 11.81 -1.07 5.08
CA LEU A 135 10.39 -1.25 4.78
C LEU A 135 9.70 0.02 4.26
N ARG A 136 10.19 1.21 4.61
CA ARG A 136 9.56 2.49 4.25
C ARG A 136 9.63 2.76 2.76
N LEU A 137 8.54 3.22 2.15
CA LEU A 137 8.51 3.52 0.72
C LEU A 137 9.35 4.76 0.36
N MET A 138 9.35 5.76 1.24
CA MET A 138 10.03 7.04 1.08
C MET A 138 10.70 7.47 2.39
N ASP A 139 11.66 8.39 2.30
CA ASP A 139 12.23 9.00 3.49
C ASP A 139 11.17 9.86 4.21
N PRO A 140 10.99 9.72 5.54
CA PRO A 140 10.02 10.50 6.31
C PRO A 140 10.25 12.01 6.26
N SER A 141 11.47 12.47 6.02
CA SER A 141 11.75 13.91 5.83
C SER A 141 11.12 14.50 4.57
N LEU A 142 10.64 13.64 3.65
CA LEU A 142 9.95 14.03 2.43
C LEU A 142 8.42 13.98 2.57
N LEU A 143 7.90 13.55 3.72
CA LEU A 143 6.48 13.47 4.08
C LEU A 143 6.10 14.65 4.97
#